data_AF-A0A7W0VM77-F1
#
_entry.id   AF-A0A7W0VM77-F1
#
_cell.length_a   1.000
_cell.length_b   1.000
_cell.length_c   1.000
_cell.angle_alpha   90.00
_cell.angle_beta   90.00
_cell.angle_gamma   90.00
#
_symmetry.space_group_name_H-M   'P 1'
#
loop_
_entity.id
_entity.type
_entity.pdbx_description
1 polymer ?
#
loop_
_entity_poly.entity_id
_entity_poly.type
_entity_poly.pdbx_seq_one_letter_code
_entity_poly.pdbx_strand_id
1 'polypeptide(L)'
;MDVPLDHPRFRTVSAALFTSRLAPDCMEHDCTMVDTHKLKHDACCQYGCDVDLKERDAILQRAEQIRPLLRDAVKSRAWFESEVEYDKDYPSGAVVRTEVVDEGCLFLQHDRRGCAIHRASIEQGWDFRGVKPAICRLFPVSYEDDAIVLADEYAEYSCAHVDGPSLYRITRDTLGELFGPELVRALDSAEAQVLGAQPKKLPVLG
;
A
#
# COMPACT_ATOMS: atom_id res chain seq x y z
N MET A 1 -3.53 -19.12 -4.05
CA MET A 1 -3.54 -20.24 -3.09
C MET A 1 -3.26 -19.62 -1.75
N ASP A 2 -4.15 -19.85 -0.80
CA ASP A 2 -4.06 -19.18 0.50
C ASP A 2 -3.46 -20.13 1.52
N VAL A 3 -2.72 -19.55 2.46
CA VAL A 3 -2.00 -20.24 3.52
C VAL A 3 -2.68 -19.88 4.84
N PRO A 4 -3.03 -20.86 5.69
CA PRO A 4 -3.59 -20.59 7.00
C PRO A 4 -2.61 -19.82 7.89
N LEU A 5 -3.15 -18.91 8.71
CA LEU A 5 -2.41 -18.15 9.71
C LEU A 5 -2.91 -18.46 11.13
N ASP A 6 -1.96 -18.62 12.05
CA ASP A 6 -2.22 -18.65 13.49
C ASP A 6 -2.25 -17.22 14.04
N HIS A 7 -3.35 -16.50 13.79
CA HIS A 7 -3.56 -15.13 14.27
C HIS A 7 -5.04 -14.89 14.60
N PRO A 8 -5.38 -14.13 15.66
CA PRO A 8 -6.77 -13.94 16.09
C PRO A 8 -7.65 -13.16 15.09
N ARG A 9 -7.07 -12.24 14.32
CA ARG A 9 -7.80 -11.45 13.31
C ARG A 9 -7.69 -12.02 11.91
N PHE A 10 -6.50 -12.50 11.53
CA PHE A 10 -6.21 -12.91 10.15
C PHE A 10 -6.06 -14.42 10.13
N ARG A 11 -6.89 -15.11 9.36
CA ARG A 11 -6.94 -16.57 9.26
C ARG A 11 -6.23 -17.09 8.04
N THR A 12 -6.03 -16.26 7.01
CA THR A 12 -5.35 -16.67 5.79
C THR A 12 -4.46 -15.56 5.22
N VAL A 13 -3.50 -15.96 4.39
CA VAL A 13 -2.68 -15.06 3.56
C VAL A 13 -2.49 -15.65 2.18
N SER A 14 -2.54 -14.83 1.13
CA SER A 14 -2.17 -15.27 -0.21
C SER A 14 -0.70 -15.67 -0.27
N ALA A 15 -0.40 -16.90 -0.71
CA ALA A 15 0.97 -17.38 -0.89
C ALA A 15 1.80 -16.49 -1.84
N ALA A 16 1.12 -15.74 -2.71
CA ALA A 16 1.75 -14.79 -3.63
C ALA A 16 2.55 -13.71 -2.89
N LEU A 17 2.19 -13.35 -1.65
CA LEU A 17 2.95 -12.36 -0.86
C LEU A 17 4.42 -12.78 -0.66
N PHE A 18 4.70 -14.08 -0.61
CA PHE A 18 6.03 -14.62 -0.37
C PHE A 18 6.83 -14.83 -1.67
N THR A 19 6.15 -14.94 -2.81
CA THR A 19 6.77 -15.30 -4.09
C THR A 19 6.80 -14.16 -5.11
N SER A 20 5.85 -13.23 -5.05
CA SER A 20 5.78 -12.05 -5.91
C SER A 20 6.82 -11.01 -5.48
N ARG A 21 7.31 -10.20 -6.43
CA ARG A 21 8.43 -9.25 -6.23
C ARG A 21 8.00 -7.81 -6.43
N LEU A 22 8.67 -6.88 -5.78
CA LEU A 22 8.40 -5.46 -6.00
C LEU A 22 9.71 -4.67 -6.04
N ALA A 23 9.70 -3.61 -6.85
CA ALA A 23 10.75 -2.60 -6.79
C ALA A 23 10.97 -2.14 -5.34
N PRO A 24 12.21 -2.17 -4.81
CA PRO A 24 12.48 -1.93 -3.40
C PRO A 24 12.25 -0.47 -2.99
N ASP A 25 12.41 0.47 -3.93
CA ASP A 25 12.12 1.88 -3.72
C ASP A 25 11.21 2.42 -4.84
N CYS A 26 9.97 2.70 -4.49
CA CYS A 26 8.98 3.22 -5.41
C CYS A 26 9.24 4.69 -5.79
N MET A 27 10.14 5.40 -5.10
CA MET A 27 10.53 6.79 -5.41
C MET A 27 11.66 6.85 -6.45
N GLU A 28 12.41 5.76 -6.63
CA GLU A 28 13.49 5.64 -7.62
C GLU A 28 13.08 4.85 -8.87
N HIS A 29 12.03 4.01 -8.79
CA HIS A 29 11.55 3.23 -9.94
C HIS A 29 10.64 4.04 -10.86
N ASP A 30 10.95 4.13 -12.15
CA ASP A 30 10.09 4.75 -13.17
C ASP A 30 8.98 3.79 -13.58
N CYS A 31 7.98 3.68 -12.72
CA CYS A 31 6.89 2.72 -12.89
C CYS A 31 6.02 3.05 -14.11
N THR A 32 5.63 2.01 -14.85
CA THR A 32 4.76 2.09 -16.02
C THR A 32 3.67 1.04 -15.94
N MET A 33 2.57 1.24 -16.65
CA MET A 33 1.63 0.16 -16.95
C MET A 33 2.32 -0.86 -17.86
N VAL A 34 2.16 -2.15 -17.58
CA VAL A 34 2.76 -3.24 -18.36
C VAL A 34 2.28 -3.22 -19.81
N ASP A 35 0.96 -3.09 -20.01
CA ASP A 35 0.35 -3.24 -21.34
C ASP A 35 0.53 -2.02 -22.25
N THR A 36 0.47 -0.82 -21.67
CA THR A 36 0.48 0.44 -22.45
C THR A 36 1.81 1.17 -22.39
N HIS A 37 2.71 0.76 -21.49
CA HIS A 37 3.93 1.49 -21.14
C HIS A 37 3.71 2.93 -20.69
N LYS A 38 2.46 3.32 -20.37
CA LYS A 38 2.13 4.64 -19.82
C LYS A 38 2.83 4.81 -18.47
N LEU A 39 3.56 5.90 -18.31
CA LEU A 39 4.22 6.24 -17.05
C LEU A 39 3.19 6.43 -15.94
N LYS A 40 3.41 5.75 -14.81
CA LYS A 40 2.55 5.73 -13.63
C LYS A 40 3.41 5.73 -12.37
N HIS A 41 4.12 6.83 -12.13
CA HIS A 41 4.80 7.04 -10.86
C HIS A 41 3.82 6.94 -9.70
N ASP A 42 4.30 6.43 -8.57
CA ASP A 42 3.51 6.34 -7.34
C ASP A 42 2.22 5.53 -7.56
N ALA A 43 2.37 4.35 -8.16
CA ALA A 43 1.29 3.43 -8.56
C ALA A 43 0.27 3.13 -7.45
N CYS A 44 0.67 3.22 -6.18
CA CYS A 44 -0.25 3.08 -5.04
C CYS A 44 -1.33 4.16 -4.94
N CYS A 45 -1.27 5.23 -5.73
CA CYS A 45 -2.16 6.39 -5.67
C CYS A 45 -3.08 6.54 -6.89
N GLN A 46 -3.19 5.53 -7.76
CA GLN A 46 -3.91 5.68 -9.04
C GLN A 46 -5.44 5.62 -8.91
N TYR A 47 -5.99 5.02 -7.86
CA TYR A 47 -7.44 4.77 -7.78
C TYR A 47 -8.13 5.43 -6.58
N GLY A 48 -7.42 6.33 -5.90
CA GLY A 48 -7.80 6.76 -4.56
C GLY A 48 -7.51 5.67 -3.52
N CYS A 49 -7.96 5.90 -2.30
CA CYS A 49 -7.90 4.90 -1.24
C CYS A 49 -9.00 5.14 -0.20
N ASP A 50 -9.31 4.08 0.53
CA ASP A 50 -10.12 4.17 1.74
C ASP A 50 -9.22 4.59 2.91
N VAL A 51 -9.75 5.50 3.72
CA VAL A 51 -9.01 6.18 4.79
C VAL A 51 -9.79 6.07 6.08
N ASP A 52 -9.15 5.52 7.12
CA ASP A 52 -9.72 5.49 8.46
C ASP A 52 -10.07 6.91 8.92
N LEU A 53 -11.19 7.08 9.64
CA LEU A 53 -11.61 8.42 10.06
C LEU A 53 -10.57 9.16 10.92
N LYS A 54 -9.76 8.45 11.72
CA LYS A 54 -8.69 9.08 12.51
C LYS A 54 -7.54 9.53 11.62
N GLU A 55 -7.20 8.74 10.60
CA GLU A 55 -6.18 9.11 9.61
C GLU A 55 -6.66 10.32 8.77
N ARG A 56 -7.93 10.33 8.35
CA ARG A 56 -8.56 11.48 7.68
C ARG A 56 -8.40 12.75 8.52
N ASP A 57 -8.76 12.69 9.80
CA ASP A 57 -8.67 13.85 10.69
C ASP A 57 -7.22 14.30 10.88
N ALA A 58 -6.28 13.37 10.99
CA ALA A 58 -4.85 13.67 11.06
C ALA A 58 -4.31 14.31 9.76
N ILE A 59 -4.80 13.89 8.58
CA ILE A 59 -4.50 14.51 7.29
C ILE A 59 -5.02 15.94 7.26
N LEU A 60 -6.26 16.17 7.68
CA LEU A 60 -6.87 17.50 7.71
C LEU A 60 -6.17 18.46 8.69
N GLN A 61 -5.70 17.96 9.83
CA GLN A 61 -4.87 18.73 10.77
C GLN A 61 -3.54 19.19 10.16
N ARG A 62 -3.07 18.50 9.12
CA ARG A 62 -1.85 18.85 8.38
C ARG A 62 -2.14 19.57 7.06
N ALA A 63 -3.33 20.17 6.94
CA ALA A 63 -3.75 20.69 5.66
C ALA A 63 -2.86 21.83 5.14
N GLU A 64 -2.37 22.70 6.03
CA GLU A 64 -1.49 23.82 5.69
C GLU A 64 -0.13 23.34 5.16
N GLN A 65 0.32 22.16 5.60
CA GLN A 65 1.55 21.52 5.15
C GLN A 65 1.41 20.81 3.81
N ILE A 66 0.25 20.18 3.56
CA ILE A 66 0.01 19.34 2.38
C ILE A 66 -0.49 20.17 1.19
N ARG A 67 -1.43 21.10 1.41
CA ARG A 67 -2.12 21.85 0.36
C ARG A 67 -1.18 22.65 -0.57
N PRO A 68 -0.08 23.26 -0.09
CA PRO A 68 0.85 23.99 -0.96
C PRO A 68 1.51 23.12 -2.03
N LEU A 69 1.62 21.81 -1.81
CA LEU A 69 2.24 20.88 -2.76
C LEU A 69 1.32 20.51 -3.93
N LEU A 70 0.01 20.60 -3.75
CA LEU A 70 -0.97 20.25 -4.78
C LEU A 70 -0.96 21.28 -5.93
N ARG A 71 -1.44 20.89 -7.11
CA ARG A 71 -1.72 21.81 -8.24
C ARG A 71 -2.85 22.76 -7.88
N ASP A 72 -2.76 24.00 -8.37
CA ASP A 72 -3.76 25.04 -8.11
C ASP A 72 -5.20 24.61 -8.46
N ALA A 73 -5.37 23.82 -9.53
CA ALA A 73 -6.66 23.31 -9.98
C ALA A 73 -7.40 22.43 -8.95
N VAL A 74 -6.69 21.84 -7.99
CA VAL A 74 -7.28 20.98 -6.95
C VAL A 74 -7.06 21.51 -5.54
N LYS A 75 -6.28 22.58 -5.36
CA LYS A 75 -5.94 23.13 -4.03
C LYS A 75 -7.16 23.51 -3.20
N SER A 76 -8.26 23.92 -3.80
CA SER A 76 -9.48 24.33 -3.09
C SER A 76 -10.52 23.21 -2.95
N ARG A 77 -10.30 22.04 -3.56
CA ARG A 77 -11.25 20.93 -3.50
C ARG A 77 -11.27 20.28 -2.11
N ALA A 78 -12.39 19.64 -1.79
CA ALA A 78 -12.44 18.64 -0.75
C ALA A 78 -11.51 17.47 -1.10
N TRP A 79 -10.88 16.86 -0.10
CA TRP A 79 -9.92 15.77 -0.30
C TRP A 79 -10.55 14.38 -0.21
N PHE A 80 -11.71 14.32 0.42
CA PHE A 80 -12.44 13.10 0.70
C PHE A 80 -13.87 13.27 0.22
N GLU A 81 -14.44 12.16 -0.23
CA GLU A 81 -15.84 12.06 -0.55
C GLU A 81 -16.69 12.32 0.71
N SER A 82 -17.92 12.78 0.53
CA SER A 82 -18.80 13.10 1.66
C SER A 82 -19.38 11.88 2.37
N GLU A 83 -19.39 10.73 1.68
CA GLU A 83 -19.94 9.48 2.21
C GLU A 83 -18.94 8.83 3.17
N VAL A 84 -19.46 8.38 4.31
CA VAL A 84 -18.72 7.59 5.30
C VAL A 84 -19.28 6.18 5.23
N GLU A 85 -18.43 5.21 4.96
CA GLU A 85 -18.81 3.80 4.89
C GLU A 85 -18.42 3.09 6.19
N TYR A 86 -19.30 2.22 6.69
CA TYR A 86 -18.98 1.40 7.85
C TYR A 86 -18.12 0.22 7.40
N ASP A 87 -16.93 0.12 7.99
CA ASP A 87 -15.99 -0.96 7.73
C ASP A 87 -15.27 -1.35 9.03
N LYS A 88 -15.63 -2.53 9.54
CA LYS A 88 -15.07 -3.11 10.77
C LYS A 88 -13.57 -3.42 10.67
N ASP A 89 -13.01 -3.49 9.46
CA ASP A 89 -11.61 -3.82 9.25
C ASP A 89 -10.71 -2.62 9.57
N TYR A 90 -11.27 -1.41 9.59
CA TYR A 90 -10.55 -0.19 9.94
C TYR A 90 -10.67 0.13 11.45
N PRO A 91 -9.62 0.70 12.09
CA PRO A 91 -9.59 0.94 13.53
C PRO A 91 -10.73 1.79 14.11
N SER A 92 -11.28 2.71 13.33
CA SER A 92 -12.45 3.52 13.72
C SER A 92 -13.79 2.84 13.45
N GLY A 93 -13.80 1.71 12.74
CA GLY A 93 -15.00 1.02 12.26
C GLY A 93 -15.64 1.70 11.05
N ALA A 94 -14.98 2.70 10.44
CA ALA A 94 -15.50 3.42 9.30
C ALA A 94 -14.38 4.02 8.45
N VAL A 95 -14.68 4.26 7.18
CA VAL A 95 -13.77 4.87 6.21
C VAL A 95 -14.43 6.00 5.46
N VAL A 96 -13.60 6.88 4.89
CA VAL A 96 -13.97 7.73 3.76
C VAL A 96 -13.04 7.45 2.61
N ARG A 97 -13.52 7.67 1.39
CA ARG A 97 -12.69 7.54 0.20
C ARG A 97 -12.03 8.88 -0.16
N THR A 98 -10.78 8.85 -0.62
CA THR A 98 -10.16 10.04 -1.20
C THR A 98 -10.76 10.36 -2.56
N GLU A 99 -10.98 11.64 -2.84
CA GLU A 99 -11.39 12.09 -4.17
C GLU A 99 -10.40 11.64 -5.26
N VAL A 100 -10.95 11.30 -6.43
CA VAL A 100 -10.17 10.95 -7.64
C VAL A 100 -10.33 12.07 -8.67
N VAL A 101 -9.20 12.55 -9.19
CA VAL A 101 -9.11 13.59 -10.21
C VAL A 101 -8.17 13.11 -11.31
N ASP A 102 -8.55 13.25 -12.58
CA ASP A 102 -7.72 12.89 -13.74
C ASP A 102 -7.08 11.48 -13.63
N GLU A 103 -7.89 10.47 -13.28
CA GLU A 103 -7.46 9.06 -13.14
C GLU A 103 -6.46 8.80 -12.00
N GLY A 104 -6.45 9.64 -10.94
CA GLY A 104 -5.57 9.47 -9.79
C GLY A 104 -6.16 10.03 -8.50
N CYS A 105 -5.70 9.53 -7.36
CA CYS A 105 -5.99 10.12 -6.04
C CYS A 105 -5.67 11.63 -6.07
N LEU A 106 -6.49 12.46 -5.43
CA LEU A 106 -6.27 13.90 -5.37
C LEU A 106 -4.87 14.25 -4.82
N PHE A 107 -4.35 13.48 -3.88
CA PHE A 107 -3.00 13.69 -3.34
C PHE A 107 -1.87 13.38 -4.32
N LEU A 108 -2.15 12.83 -5.49
CA LEU A 108 -1.20 12.63 -6.60
C LEU A 108 -1.14 13.86 -7.54
N GLN A 109 -2.05 14.83 -7.39
CA GLN A 109 -2.18 15.97 -8.29
C GLN A 109 -1.11 17.04 -8.01
N HIS A 110 0.15 16.68 -8.25
CA HIS A 110 1.35 17.52 -8.20
C HIS A 110 2.40 17.01 -9.21
N ASP A 111 3.63 17.51 -9.16
CA ASP A 111 4.70 17.25 -10.14
C ASP A 111 5.97 16.64 -9.52
N ARG A 112 5.85 16.12 -8.29
CA ARG A 112 6.95 15.53 -7.52
C ARG A 112 6.71 14.03 -7.33
N ARG A 113 7.77 13.25 -7.05
CA ARG A 113 7.64 11.84 -6.62
C ARG A 113 7.00 11.72 -5.24
N GLY A 114 6.21 10.67 -5.03
CA GLY A 114 5.49 10.35 -3.81
C GLY A 114 4.28 11.25 -3.62
N CYS A 115 3.13 10.73 -3.19
CA CYS A 115 1.93 11.56 -2.98
C CYS A 115 2.18 12.73 -2.03
N ALA A 116 1.40 13.80 -2.15
CA ALA A 116 1.57 15.04 -1.40
C ALA A 116 1.66 14.84 0.12
N ILE A 117 0.95 13.85 0.69
CA ILE A 117 1.07 13.49 2.11
C ILE A 117 2.48 13.01 2.44
N HIS A 118 2.98 12.04 1.67
CA HIS A 118 4.32 11.48 1.87
C HIS A 118 5.39 12.53 1.59
N ARG A 119 5.23 13.31 0.52
CA ARG A 119 6.16 14.38 0.18
C ARG A 119 6.23 15.45 1.26
N ALA A 120 5.09 15.90 1.80
CA ALA A 120 5.06 16.85 2.91
C ALA A 120 5.76 16.31 4.16
N SER A 121 5.63 15.01 4.44
CA SER A 121 6.29 14.36 5.60
C SER A 121 7.81 14.42 5.50
N ILE A 122 8.35 14.17 4.31
CA ILE A 122 9.78 14.25 4.04
C ILE A 122 10.27 15.69 4.10
N GLU A 123 9.62 16.60 3.37
CA GLU A 123 10.07 17.99 3.25
C GLU A 123 10.01 18.76 4.57
N GLN A 124 9.09 18.38 5.46
CA GLN A 124 8.83 19.10 6.70
C GLN A 124 9.20 18.28 7.94
N GLY A 125 9.84 17.12 7.76
CA GLY A 125 10.46 16.34 8.83
C GLY A 125 9.48 15.80 9.88
N TRP A 126 8.31 15.32 9.48
CA TRP A 126 7.35 14.70 10.39
C TRP A 126 7.07 13.23 10.07
N ASP A 127 6.74 12.46 11.10
CA ASP A 127 6.40 11.05 10.99
C ASP A 127 5.03 10.88 10.32
N PHE A 128 4.99 10.19 9.19
CA PHE A 128 3.76 9.97 8.43
C PHE A 128 2.85 8.89 9.01
N ARG A 129 3.30 8.11 10.01
CA ARG A 129 2.49 7.08 10.66
C ARG A 129 1.27 7.72 11.35
N GLY A 130 0.09 7.13 11.12
CA GLY A 130 -1.19 7.66 11.57
C GLY A 130 -1.69 8.89 10.79
N VAL A 131 -0.97 9.31 9.74
CA VAL A 131 -1.40 10.37 8.81
C VAL A 131 -1.54 9.82 7.41
N LYS A 132 -0.50 9.19 6.84
CA LYS A 132 -0.61 8.52 5.55
C LYS A 132 -1.49 7.28 5.73
N PRO A 133 -2.54 7.10 4.91
CA PRO A 133 -3.48 6.00 5.08
C PRO A 133 -2.75 4.66 5.17
N ALA A 134 -3.15 3.81 6.11
CA ALA A 134 -2.55 2.50 6.33
C ALA A 134 -2.49 1.68 5.04
N ILE A 135 -3.57 1.67 4.25
CA ILE A 135 -3.63 0.93 2.99
C ILE A 135 -2.61 1.44 1.94
N CYS A 136 -2.40 2.76 1.87
CA CYS A 136 -1.38 3.35 0.99
C CYS A 136 0.05 3.01 1.41
N ARG A 137 0.27 2.65 2.68
CA ARG A 137 1.58 2.23 3.20
C ARG A 137 1.82 0.74 2.96
N LEU A 138 0.76 -0.04 2.81
CA LEU A 138 0.82 -1.48 2.58
C LEU A 138 0.87 -1.86 1.09
N PHE A 139 0.39 -1.00 0.19
CA PHE A 139 0.34 -1.32 -1.24
C PHE A 139 1.65 -1.93 -1.77
N PRO A 140 1.59 -3.06 -2.49
CA PRO A 140 0.39 -3.72 -3.04
C PRO A 140 -0.28 -4.73 -2.10
N VAL A 141 0.19 -4.89 -0.86
CA VAL A 141 -0.48 -5.72 0.13
C VAL A 141 -1.76 -5.02 0.62
N SER A 142 -2.83 -5.78 0.71
CA SER A 142 -4.13 -5.36 1.23
C SER A 142 -4.66 -6.39 2.24
N TYR A 143 -5.85 -6.15 2.76
CA TYR A 143 -6.56 -7.09 3.62
C TYR A 143 -8.07 -6.94 3.39
N GLU A 144 -8.77 -8.06 3.48
CA GLU A 144 -10.23 -8.14 3.32
C GLU A 144 -10.74 -9.15 4.34
N ASP A 145 -11.71 -8.75 5.19
CA ASP A 145 -12.23 -9.56 6.29
C ASP A 145 -11.09 -10.12 7.18
N ASP A 146 -10.85 -11.43 7.08
CA ASP A 146 -9.85 -12.15 7.86
C ASP A 146 -8.65 -12.63 7.01
N ALA A 147 -8.48 -12.09 5.80
CA ALA A 147 -7.41 -12.46 4.89
C ALA A 147 -6.43 -11.32 4.63
N ILE A 148 -5.15 -11.65 4.50
CA ILE A 148 -4.15 -10.75 3.87
C ILE A 148 -4.04 -11.12 2.40
N VAL A 149 -4.30 -10.13 1.54
CA VAL A 149 -4.44 -10.32 0.11
C VAL A 149 -3.50 -9.41 -0.67
N LEU A 150 -3.49 -9.60 -1.99
CA LEU A 150 -2.75 -8.80 -2.93
C LEU A 150 -3.74 -7.94 -3.69
N ALA A 151 -3.46 -6.64 -3.83
CA ALA A 151 -4.27 -5.76 -4.68
C ALA A 151 -4.28 -6.28 -6.12
N ASP A 152 -5.44 -6.34 -6.74
CA ASP A 152 -5.62 -6.91 -8.09
C ASP A 152 -4.76 -6.19 -9.14
N GLU A 153 -4.57 -4.88 -8.97
CA GLU A 153 -3.85 -4.03 -9.92
C GLU A 153 -2.33 -4.19 -9.81
N TYR A 154 -1.83 -4.91 -8.80
CA TYR A 154 -0.40 -5.14 -8.62
C TYR A 154 0.30 -5.60 -9.90
N ALA A 155 -0.28 -6.59 -10.59
CA ALA A 155 0.33 -7.19 -11.77
C ALA A 155 0.33 -6.24 -13.00
N GLU A 156 -0.48 -5.18 -12.97
CA GLU A 156 -0.58 -4.20 -14.06
C GLU A 156 0.62 -3.24 -14.10
N TYR A 157 1.39 -3.16 -13.02
CA TYR A 157 2.50 -2.23 -12.88
C TYR A 157 3.86 -2.88 -13.11
N SER A 158 4.75 -2.19 -13.82
CA SER A 158 6.10 -2.69 -14.12
C SER A 158 6.95 -2.95 -12.86
N CYS A 159 6.61 -2.32 -11.73
CA CYS A 159 7.28 -2.57 -10.46
C CYS A 159 7.02 -4.00 -9.93
N ALA A 160 5.99 -4.70 -10.40
CA ALA A 160 5.73 -6.10 -10.06
C ALA A 160 6.65 -7.09 -10.80
N HIS A 161 7.30 -6.63 -11.87
CA HIS A 161 8.03 -7.48 -12.82
C HIS A 161 9.54 -7.22 -12.81
N VAL A 162 10.05 -6.76 -11.67
CA VAL A 162 11.49 -6.55 -11.44
C VAL A 162 12.05 -7.59 -10.47
N ASP A 163 13.36 -7.79 -10.52
CA ASP A 163 14.05 -8.48 -9.44
C ASP A 163 14.05 -7.57 -8.20
N GLY A 164 13.52 -8.08 -7.10
CA GLY A 164 13.40 -7.36 -5.85
C GLY A 164 13.13 -8.29 -4.68
N PRO A 165 12.93 -7.75 -3.47
CA PRO A 165 12.42 -8.52 -2.34
C PRO A 165 10.98 -8.98 -2.58
N SER A 166 10.52 -9.94 -1.76
CA SER A 166 9.11 -10.33 -1.79
C SER A 166 8.19 -9.23 -1.25
N LEU A 167 6.91 -9.26 -1.62
CA LEU A 167 5.92 -8.30 -1.12
C LEU A 167 5.84 -8.33 0.41
N TYR A 168 5.84 -9.53 1.00
CA TYR A 168 5.91 -9.69 2.44
C TYR A 168 7.14 -9.02 3.02
N ARG A 169 8.33 -9.24 2.44
CA ARG A 169 9.58 -8.69 2.99
C ARG A 169 9.64 -7.16 2.93
N ILE A 170 9.09 -6.54 1.89
CA ILE A 170 9.00 -5.07 1.79
C ILE A 170 8.00 -4.49 2.81
N THR A 171 6.89 -5.19 3.05
CA THR A 171 5.80 -4.68 3.89
C THR A 171 5.85 -5.15 5.34
N ARG A 172 6.76 -6.08 5.68
CA ARG A 172 6.84 -6.76 6.98
C ARG A 172 6.82 -5.80 8.16
N ASP A 173 7.62 -4.73 8.11
CA ASP A 173 7.70 -3.77 9.21
C ASP A 173 6.40 -2.96 9.32
N THR A 174 5.81 -2.55 8.20
CA THR A 174 4.51 -1.85 8.19
C THR A 174 3.38 -2.75 8.72
N LEU A 175 3.37 -4.03 8.34
CA LEU A 175 2.41 -5.01 8.89
C LEU A 175 2.58 -5.17 10.40
N GLY A 176 3.82 -5.21 10.90
CA GLY A 176 4.11 -5.26 12.32
C GLY A 176 3.69 -4.00 13.08
N GLU A 177 3.87 -2.83 12.48
CA GLU A 177 3.41 -1.56 13.07
C GLU A 177 1.88 -1.47 13.14
N LEU A 178 1.17 -1.96 12.12
CA LEU A 178 -0.29 -1.85 12.03
C LEU A 178 -1.03 -2.92 12.85
N PHE A 179 -0.53 -4.15 12.83
CA PHE A 179 -1.25 -5.31 13.38
C PHE A 179 -0.48 -6.03 14.50
N GLY A 180 0.71 -5.54 14.83
CA GLY A 180 1.51 -6.05 15.93
C GLY A 180 2.41 -7.23 15.57
N PRO A 181 3.29 -7.61 16.52
CA PRO A 181 4.31 -8.64 16.29
C PRO A 181 3.74 -10.06 16.20
N GLU A 182 2.50 -10.28 16.65
CA GLU A 182 1.82 -11.58 16.52
C GLU A 182 1.58 -11.94 15.06
N LEU A 183 1.08 -10.99 14.27
CA LEU A 183 0.87 -11.19 12.85
C LEU A 183 2.18 -11.49 12.12
N VAL A 184 3.24 -10.76 12.45
CA VAL A 184 4.56 -10.95 11.85
C VAL A 184 5.10 -12.36 12.11
N ARG A 185 4.92 -12.89 13.33
CA ARG A 185 5.32 -14.29 13.64
C ARG A 185 4.53 -15.32 12.84
N ALA A 186 3.23 -15.10 12.67
CA ALA A 186 2.38 -15.96 11.86
C ALA A 186 2.83 -15.94 10.38
N LEU A 187 3.11 -14.75 9.85
CA LEU A 187 3.57 -14.57 8.46
C LEU A 187 4.98 -15.12 8.22
N ASP A 188 5.92 -14.95 9.15
CA ASP A 188 7.26 -15.55 9.07
C ASP A 188 7.17 -17.09 8.99
N SER A 189 6.24 -17.68 9.76
CA SER A 189 5.99 -19.13 9.73
C SER A 189 5.37 -19.59 8.41
N ALA A 190 4.39 -18.84 7.91
CA ALA A 190 3.76 -19.11 6.61
C ALA A 190 4.75 -18.98 5.44
N GLU A 191 5.62 -17.97 5.46
CA GLU A 191 6.66 -17.80 4.45
C GLU A 191 7.61 -19.00 4.44
N ALA A 192 8.08 -19.45 5.61
CA ALA A 192 8.96 -20.61 5.72
C ALA A 192 8.31 -21.89 5.16
N GLN A 193 7.01 -22.09 5.42
CA GLN A 193 6.25 -23.19 4.85
C GLN A 193 6.17 -23.12 3.32
N VAL A 194 5.81 -21.96 2.78
CA VAL A 194 5.66 -21.76 1.33
C VAL A 194 7.00 -21.95 0.61
N LEU A 195 8.07 -21.34 1.10
CA LEU A 195 9.39 -21.46 0.49
C LEU A 195 10.00 -22.85 0.66
N GLY A 196 9.73 -23.54 1.77
CA GLY A 196 10.17 -24.91 2.00
C GLY A 196 9.47 -25.95 1.12
N ALA A 197 8.23 -25.69 0.70
CA ALA A 197 7.45 -26.55 -0.18
C ALA A 197 7.81 -26.41 -1.67
N GLN A 198 8.59 -25.39 -2.06
CA GLN A 198 9.00 -25.24 -3.45
C GLN A 198 9.98 -26.34 -3.86
N PRO A 199 9.78 -26.98 -5.03
CA PRO A 199 10.72 -27.99 -5.51
C PRO A 199 12.09 -27.35 -5.70
N LYS A 200 13.11 -27.91 -5.01
CA LYS A 200 14.50 -27.47 -5.18
C LYS A 200 14.85 -27.63 -6.67
N LYS A 201 15.17 -26.53 -7.35
CA LYS A 201 15.77 -26.61 -8.69
C LYS A 201 17.06 -27.42 -8.56
N LEU A 202 17.04 -28.66 -9.06
CA LEU A 202 18.24 -29.46 -9.21
C LEU A 202 19.19 -28.69 -10.13
N PRO A 203 20.48 -28.53 -9.78
CA PRO A 203 21.42 -27.91 -10.69
C PRO A 203 21.46 -28.75 -11.97
N VAL A 204 21.21 -28.12 -13.10
CA VAL A 204 21.47 -28.71 -14.41
C VAL A 204 22.99 -28.82 -14.50
N LEU A 205 23.51 -30.03 -14.32
CA LEU A 205 24.92 -30.32 -14.59
C LEU A 205 25.12 -30.14 -16.11
N GLY A 206 25.79 -29.06 -16.50
CA GLY A 206 26.32 -28.85 -17.84
C GLY A 206 27.63 -29.59 -18.05
#